data_AF-A0A5K7Z661-F1
#
_entry.id   AF-A0A5K7Z661-F1
#
_cell.length_a   1.000
_cell.length_b   1.000
_cell.length_c   1.000
_cell.angle_alpha   90.00
_cell.angle_beta   90.00
_cell.angle_gamma   90.00
#
_symmetry.space_group_name_H-M   'P 1'
#
loop_
_entity.id
_entity.type
_entity.pdbx_description
1 polymer ?
#
loop_
_entity_poly.entity_id
_entity_poly.type
_entity_poly.pdbx_seq_one_letter_code
_entity_poly.pdbx_strand_id
1 'polypeptide(L)'
;MTKRAINDVQSFLTFMESDGNRVYQIVNVELLLRRHPPEAVVSFLQELHRDYGRELSKLIQEDKTNSQINELVAKRFRLKMAINTIRNYGKEEAA
;
A
#
# COMPACT_ATOMS: atom_id res chain seq x y z
N MET A 1 -12.36 12.63 -4.41
CA MET A 1 -10.90 12.75 -4.23
C MET A 1 -10.21 13.60 -5.31
N THR A 2 -9.36 14.53 -4.88
CA THR A 2 -8.56 15.39 -5.77
C THR A 2 -7.30 14.68 -6.30
N LYS A 3 -6.71 15.19 -7.40
CA LYS A 3 -5.43 14.68 -7.92
C LYS A 3 -4.30 14.72 -6.89
N ARG A 4 -4.28 15.76 -6.04
CA ARG A 4 -3.31 15.89 -4.94
C ARG A 4 -3.46 14.75 -3.93
N ALA A 5 -4.69 14.43 -3.54
CA ALA A 5 -4.98 13.34 -2.63
C ALA A 5 -4.56 11.97 -3.20
N ILE A 6 -4.82 11.73 -4.50
CA ILE A 6 -4.41 10.49 -5.17
C ILE A 6 -2.88 10.36 -5.19
N ASN A 7 -2.16 11.44 -5.49
CA ASN A 7 -0.69 11.44 -5.47
C ASN A 7 -0.13 11.17 -4.06
N ASP A 8 -0.76 11.73 -3.03
CA ASP A 8 -0.37 11.48 -1.63
C ASP A 8 -0.50 10.00 -1.28
N VAL A 9 -1.61 9.36 -1.67
CA VAL A 9 -1.79 7.90 -1.50
C VAL A 9 -0.75 7.11 -2.31
N GLN A 10 -0.52 7.46 -3.57
CA GLN A 10 0.44 6.77 -4.44
C GLN A 10 1.89 6.87 -3.91
N SER A 11 2.22 7.94 -3.20
CA SER A 11 3.55 8.15 -2.62
C SER A 11 3.90 7.07 -1.58
N PHE A 12 2.92 6.61 -0.79
CA PHE A 12 3.14 5.49 0.13
C PHE A 12 3.42 4.18 -0.59
N LEU A 13 2.90 4.01 -1.80
CA LEU A 13 2.98 2.76 -2.56
C LEU A 13 4.12 2.76 -3.59
N THR A 14 4.94 3.80 -3.59
CA THR A 14 6.06 3.98 -4.49
C THR A 14 7.32 4.16 -3.65
N PHE A 15 8.36 3.36 -3.90
CA PHE A 15 9.63 3.49 -3.20
C PHE A 15 10.80 3.23 -4.13
N MET A 16 11.94 3.86 -3.82
CA MET A 16 13.19 3.60 -4.52
C MET A 16 13.97 2.51 -3.80
N GLU A 17 14.62 1.63 -4.55
CA GLU A 17 15.70 0.82 -4.00
C GLU A 17 16.86 1.73 -3.56
N SER A 18 17.63 1.27 -2.58
CA SER A 18 18.72 2.03 -1.94
C SER A 18 19.82 2.46 -2.92
N ASP A 19 19.88 1.86 -4.10
CA ASP A 19 20.81 2.20 -5.19
C ASP A 19 20.31 3.33 -6.10
N GLY A 20 19.10 3.85 -5.86
CA GLY A 20 18.52 5.00 -6.55
C GLY A 20 18.14 4.76 -8.02
N ASN A 21 18.37 3.56 -8.55
CA ASN A 21 18.23 3.29 -9.99
C ASN A 21 16.86 2.71 -10.35
N ARG A 22 16.09 2.23 -9.37
CA ARG A 22 14.80 1.55 -9.61
C ARG A 22 13.71 2.08 -8.70
N VAL A 23 12.63 2.53 -9.32
CA VAL A 23 11.37 2.88 -8.66
C VAL A 23 10.47 1.66 -8.69
N TYR A 24 10.13 1.13 -7.52
CA TYR A 24 9.15 0.06 -7.38
C TYR A 24 7.82 0.62 -6.92
N GLN A 25 6.76 0.16 -7.57
CA GLN A 25 5.40 0.42 -7.15
C GLN A 25 4.82 -0.89 -6.62
N ILE A 26 4.30 -0.84 -5.40
CA ILE A 26 3.54 -1.96 -4.81
C ILE A 26 2.28 -2.18 -5.66
N VAL A 27 1.56 -1.09 -5.93
CA VAL A 27 0.42 -1.06 -6.84
C VAL A 27 0.18 0.38 -7.31
N ASN A 28 -0.32 0.53 -8.53
CA ASN A 28 -0.75 1.81 -9.09
C ASN A 28 -2.20 2.10 -8.69
N VAL A 29 -2.39 2.91 -7.64
CA VAL A 29 -3.73 3.30 -7.16
C VAL A 29 -4.30 4.48 -7.92
N GLU A 30 -3.49 5.25 -8.66
CA GLU A 30 -4.01 6.34 -9.47
C GLU A 30 -4.98 5.83 -10.53
N LEU A 31 -4.63 4.73 -11.21
CA LEU A 31 -5.54 4.11 -12.18
C LEU A 31 -6.79 3.53 -11.52
N LEU A 32 -6.63 2.91 -10.33
CA LEU A 32 -7.72 2.27 -9.61
C LEU A 32 -8.74 3.30 -9.10
N LEU A 33 -8.27 4.38 -8.47
CA LEU A 33 -9.13 5.46 -7.94
C LEU A 33 -9.80 6.28 -9.05
N ARG A 34 -9.28 6.25 -10.29
CA ARG A 34 -9.94 6.85 -11.45
C ARG A 34 -11.08 6.00 -12.00
N ARG A 35 -11.07 4.68 -11.77
CA ARG A 35 -12.01 3.71 -12.37
C ARG A 35 -12.99 3.10 -11.39
N HIS A 36 -12.68 3.18 -10.09
CA HIS A 36 -13.43 2.52 -9.03
C HIS A 36 -13.67 3.48 -7.87
N PRO A 37 -14.77 3.30 -7.12
CA PRO A 37 -15.02 4.09 -5.92
C PRO A 37 -13.93 3.84 -4.86
N PRO A 38 -13.62 4.83 -4.01
CA PRO A 38 -12.58 4.71 -2.98
C PRO A 38 -12.72 3.48 -2.08
N GLU A 39 -13.95 3.08 -1.75
CA GLU A 39 -14.26 1.93 -0.89
C GLU A 39 -13.84 0.61 -1.54
N ALA A 40 -14.02 0.49 -2.86
CA ALA A 40 -13.58 -0.68 -3.61
C ALA A 40 -12.05 -0.75 -3.65
N VAL A 41 -11.38 0.39 -3.82
CA VAL A 41 -9.91 0.46 -3.78
C VAL A 41 -9.39 0.13 -2.37
N VAL A 42 -10.03 0.64 -1.31
CA VAL A 42 -9.70 0.29 0.07
C VAL A 42 -9.83 -1.22 0.31
N SER A 43 -10.92 -1.82 -0.15
CA SER A 43 -11.15 -3.27 0.01
C SER A 43 -10.07 -4.09 -0.69
N PHE A 44 -9.71 -3.71 -1.92
CA PHE A 44 -8.60 -4.32 -2.65
C PHE A 44 -7.26 -4.19 -1.89
N LEU A 45 -6.92 -2.99 -1.39
CA LEU A 45 -5.68 -2.79 -0.64
C LEU A 45 -5.66 -3.56 0.69
N GLN A 46 -6.83 -3.76 1.32
CA GLN A 46 -6.96 -4.58 2.53
C GLN A 46 -6.72 -6.06 2.25
N GLU A 47 -7.22 -6.58 1.13
CA GLU A 47 -6.95 -7.95 0.69
C GLU A 47 -5.46 -8.14 0.43
N LEU A 48 -4.83 -7.23 -0.32
CA LEU A 48 -3.39 -7.26 -0.57
C LEU A 48 -2.57 -7.19 0.75
N HIS A 49 -3.00 -6.37 1.71
CA HIS A 49 -2.37 -6.30 3.03
C HIS A 49 -2.50 -7.61 3.82
N ARG A 50 -3.62 -8.35 3.67
CA ARG A 50 -3.83 -9.67 4.27
C ARG A 50 -2.96 -10.73 3.60
N ASP A 51 -2.83 -10.69 2.27
CA ASP A 51 -1.97 -11.59 1.50
C ASP A 51 -0.52 -11.51 1.97
N TYR A 52 0.04 -10.30 2.01
CA TYR A 52 1.38 -10.11 2.56
C TYR A 52 1.50 -10.47 4.04
N GLY A 53 0.41 -10.38 4.79
CA GLY A 53 0.36 -10.87 6.18
C GLY A 53 0.55 -12.39 6.25
N ARG A 54 -0.13 -13.14 5.39
CA ARG A 54 0.00 -14.59 5.30
C ARG A 54 1.39 -15.01 4.84
N GLU A 55 1.92 -14.34 3.81
CA GLU A 55 3.27 -14.58 3.30
C GLU A 55 4.34 -14.33 4.37
N LEU A 56 4.23 -13.19 5.08
CA LEU A 56 5.13 -12.84 6.18
C LEU A 56 5.08 -13.89 7.31
N SER A 57 3.88 -14.32 7.71
CA SER A 57 3.72 -15.36 8.74
C SER A 57 4.38 -16.67 8.34
N LYS A 58 4.22 -17.09 7.08
CA LYS A 58 4.87 -18.29 6.55
C LYS A 58 6.39 -18.14 6.57
N LEU A 59 6.91 -17.02 6.08
CA LEU A 59 8.34 -16.76 6.01
C LEU A 59 9.01 -16.76 7.39
N ILE A 60 8.38 -16.13 8.39
CA ILE A 60 8.89 -16.12 9.78
C ILE A 60 8.90 -17.53 10.40
N GLN A 61 7.93 -18.38 10.04
CA GLN A 61 7.89 -19.77 10.52
C GLN A 61 9.01 -20.61 9.89
N GLU A 62 9.34 -20.36 8.62
CA GLU A 62 10.37 -21.07 7.87
C GLU A 62 11.79 -20.59 8.20
N ASP A 63 12.03 -19.28 8.13
CA ASP A 63 13.33 -18.66 8.40
C ASP A 63 13.16 -17.21 8.90
N LYS A 64 13.39 -17.03 10.21
CA LYS A 64 13.28 -15.73 10.90
C LYS A 64 14.36 -14.73 10.50
N THR A 65 15.42 -15.17 9.84
CA THR A 65 16.56 -14.32 9.45
C THR A 65 16.48 -13.86 8.00
N ASN A 66 15.48 -14.33 7.25
CA ASN A 66 15.31 -13.99 5.85
C ASN A 66 15.06 -12.47 5.67
N SER A 67 15.88 -11.83 4.85
CA SER A 67 15.82 -10.39 4.59
C SER A 67 14.51 -9.92 3.95
N GLN A 68 13.78 -10.82 3.26
CA GLN A 68 12.47 -10.53 2.67
C GLN A 68 11.41 -10.19 3.72
N ILE A 69 11.60 -10.58 4.99
CA ILE A 69 10.76 -10.15 6.12
C ILE A 69 10.70 -8.62 6.20
N ASN A 70 11.85 -7.96 6.05
CA ASN A 70 11.93 -6.50 6.14
C ASN A 70 11.14 -5.83 5.01
N GLU A 71 11.22 -6.38 3.80
CA GLU A 71 10.45 -5.88 2.67
C GLU A 71 8.95 -6.06 2.87
N LEU A 72 8.51 -7.23 3.34
CA LEU A 72 7.09 -7.51 3.59
C LEU A 72 6.52 -6.62 4.69
N VAL A 73 7.28 -6.40 5.77
CA VAL A 73 6.89 -5.46 6.84
C VAL A 73 6.73 -4.05 6.28
N ALA A 74 7.70 -3.57 5.50
CA ALA A 74 7.64 -2.25 4.88
C ALA A 74 6.45 -2.11 3.91
N LYS A 75 6.22 -3.10 3.04
CA LYS A 75 5.10 -3.13 2.09
C LYS A 75 3.75 -3.09 2.82
N ARG A 76 3.58 -3.87 3.89
CA ARG A 76 2.36 -3.88 4.70
C ARG A 76 2.12 -2.55 5.40
N PHE A 77 3.16 -1.97 6.00
CA PHE A 77 3.04 -0.66 6.65
C PHE A 77 2.59 0.43 5.66
N ARG A 78 3.24 0.48 4.49
CA ARG A 78 2.90 1.39 3.39
C ARG A 78 1.46 1.23 2.90
N LEU A 79 1.00 -0.01 2.72
CA LEU A 79 -0.40 -0.30 2.36
C LEU A 79 -1.37 0.22 3.43
N LYS A 80 -1.06 0.03 4.71
CA LYS A 80 -1.89 0.52 5.81
C LYS A 80 -1.97 2.06 5.81
N MET A 81 -0.86 2.74 5.54
CA MET A 81 -0.84 4.20 5.40
C MET A 81 -1.71 4.65 4.21
N ALA A 82 -1.54 4.04 3.03
CA ALA A 82 -2.36 4.34 1.87
C ALA A 82 -3.87 4.17 2.13
N ILE A 83 -4.27 3.07 2.77
CA ILE A 83 -5.67 2.82 3.16
C ILE A 83 -6.19 3.92 4.10
N ASN A 84 -5.41 4.29 5.11
CA ASN A 84 -5.81 5.32 6.07
C ASN A 84 -5.96 6.68 5.39
N THR A 85 -5.04 7.03 4.49
CA THR A 85 -5.10 8.28 3.73
C THR A 85 -6.36 8.36 2.87
N ILE A 86 -6.72 7.30 2.13
CA ILE A 86 -7.97 7.26 1.36
C ILE A 86 -9.19 7.49 2.27
N ARG A 87 -9.23 6.81 3.42
CA ARG A 87 -10.35 6.93 4.39
C ARG A 87 -10.46 8.32 5.00
N ASN A 88 -9.34 8.98 5.28
CA ASN A 88 -9.34 10.33 5.85
C ASN A 88 -9.89 11.34 4.85
N TYR A 89 -9.48 11.27 3.58
CA TYR A 89 -10.04 12.11 2.53
C TYR A 89 -11.55 11.89 2.35
N GLY A 90 -12.03 10.65 2.43
CA GLY A 90 -13.47 10.37 2.37
C GLY A 90 -14.26 10.96 3.54
N LYS A 91 -13.65 11.09 4.73
CA LYS A 91 -14.28 11.74 5.89
C LYS A 91 -14.28 13.26 5.76
N GLU A 92 -13.20 13.85 5.25
CA GLU A 92 -13.10 15.29 5.00
C GLU A 92 -14.07 15.76 3.91
N GLU A 93 -14.33 14.94 2.89
CA GLU A 93 -15.32 15.25 1.84
C GLU A 93 -16.79 15.16 2.33
N ALA A 94 -17.03 14.48 3.45
CA ALA A 94 -18.37 14.28 4.02
C ALA A 94 -18.72 15.22 5.19
N ALA A 95 -17.75 16.02 5.67
CA ALA A 95 -17.88 16.96 6.79
C ALA A 95 -18.11 18.39 6.29
#